data_AF-A0AA35QYU4-F1
#
_entry.id   AF-A0AA35QYU4-F1
#
_cell.length_a   1.000
_cell.length_b   1.000
_cell.length_c   1.000
_cell.angle_alpha   90.00
_cell.angle_beta   90.00
_cell.angle_gamma   90.00
#
_symmetry.space_group_name_H-M   'P 1'
#
loop_
_entity.id
_entity.type
_entity.pdbx_description
1 polymer ?
#
loop_
_entity_poly.entity_id
_entity_poly.type
_entity_poly.pdbx_seq_one_letter_code
_entity_poly.pdbx_strand_id
1 'polypeptide(L)'
;MEEEEKEEVKLEVKKQIKFLQRSLSVLPYSARSLDVNRMTILFFSVCGLDILNSLDTALRPYEREQIIEWIYSQQVLPQHIAGPDACCGFRGGGYLGVPFDSTKHSMPVPCDTAHVAMTYTALAVLIMLGDDLSRINRSAISRSLRNLQREDGRSLSLSLSLSLSLSLNPPILYYW
;
A
#
# COMPACT_ATOMS: atom_id res chain seq x y z
N MET A 1 19.55 -8.21 -47.42
CA MET A 1 19.82 -8.12 -45.97
C MET A 1 19.68 -6.65 -45.65
N GLU A 2 18.48 -6.24 -45.25
CA GLU A 2 18.24 -4.88 -44.76
C GLU A 2 18.72 -4.87 -43.31
N GLU A 3 19.72 -4.04 -43.01
CA GLU A 3 20.10 -3.73 -41.64
C GLU A 3 18.95 -2.93 -41.02
N GLU A 4 18.22 -3.54 -40.09
CA GLU A 4 17.29 -2.83 -39.21
C GLU A 4 18.11 -1.82 -38.39
N GLU A 5 18.02 -0.55 -38.78
CA GLU A 5 18.53 0.59 -38.04
C GLU A 5 17.78 0.64 -36.69
N LYS A 6 18.43 0.16 -35.62
CA LYS A 6 17.88 0.24 -34.26
C LYS A 6 17.82 1.71 -33.86
N GLU A 7 16.62 2.28 -33.95
CA GLU A 7 16.32 3.61 -33.44
C GLU A 7 16.72 3.70 -31.97
N GLU A 8 17.69 4.56 -31.64
CA GLU A 8 18.17 4.75 -30.28
C GLU A 8 17.11 5.50 -29.47
N VAL A 9 16.29 4.74 -28.74
CA VAL A 9 15.21 5.30 -27.92
C VAL A 9 15.80 6.07 -26.74
N LYS A 10 15.76 7.40 -26.83
CA LYS A 10 16.22 8.30 -25.76
C LYS A 10 15.16 8.48 -24.67
N LEU A 11 15.59 8.37 -23.40
CA LEU A 11 14.72 8.63 -22.25
C LEU A 11 14.42 10.14 -22.09
N GLU A 12 13.15 10.50 -22.24
CA GLU A 12 12.66 11.87 -22.07
C GLU A 12 12.43 12.23 -20.59
N VAL A 13 13.51 12.44 -19.82
CA VAL A 13 13.47 12.65 -18.36
C VAL A 13 12.46 13.72 -17.91
N LYS A 14 12.44 14.88 -18.58
CA LYS A 14 11.51 15.98 -18.22
C LYS A 14 10.04 15.58 -18.37
N LYS A 15 9.71 14.73 -19.34
CA LYS A 15 8.34 14.22 -19.52
C LYS A 15 7.99 13.23 -18.42
N GLN A 16 8.93 12.37 -18.03
CA GLN A 16 8.74 11.42 -16.94
C GLN A 16 8.50 12.11 -15.59
N ILE A 17 9.28 13.14 -15.26
CA ILE A 17 9.08 13.93 -14.03
C ILE A 17 7.65 14.51 -13.99
N LYS A 18 7.21 15.15 -15.08
CA LYS A 18 5.84 15.72 -15.16
C LYS A 18 4.76 14.65 -15.05
N PHE A 19 4.97 13.48 -15.66
CA PHE A 19 4.04 12.35 -15.56
C PHE A 19 3.90 11.86 -14.12
N LEU A 20 5.03 11.67 -13.42
CA LEU A 20 5.04 11.21 -12.03
C LEU A 20 4.43 12.26 -11.08
N GLN A 21 4.74 13.55 -11.27
CA GLN A 21 4.08 14.64 -10.54
C GLN A 21 2.57 14.65 -10.75
N ARG A 22 2.11 14.39 -11.99
CA ARG A 22 0.67 14.34 -12.27
C ARG A 22 0.01 13.19 -11.50
N SER A 23 0.65 12.03 -11.44
CA SER A 23 0.18 10.84 -10.69
C SER A 23 0.09 11.05 -9.18
N LEU A 24 0.84 12.01 -8.61
CA LEU A 24 0.72 12.41 -7.20
C LEU A 24 -0.50 13.30 -6.92
N SER A 25 -1.06 13.94 -7.94
CA SER A 25 -2.16 14.90 -7.79
C SER A 25 -3.53 14.27 -8.07
N VAL A 26 -3.86 14.11 -9.35
CA VAL A 26 -5.17 13.64 -9.82
C VAL A 26 -4.94 12.54 -10.84
N LEU A 27 -5.60 11.42 -10.61
CA LEU A 27 -5.60 10.29 -11.54
C LEU A 27 -6.81 10.37 -12.47
N PRO A 28 -6.68 9.91 -13.72
CA PRO A 28 -7.80 9.81 -14.63
C PRO A 28 -8.81 8.77 -14.14
N TYR A 29 -10.08 8.90 -14.57
CA TYR A 29 -11.15 7.96 -14.22
C TYR A 29 -10.83 6.50 -14.57
N SER A 30 -10.06 6.28 -15.64
CA SER A 30 -9.60 4.95 -16.07
C SER A 30 -8.77 4.23 -15.00
N ALA A 31 -8.18 4.94 -14.04
CA ALA A 31 -7.42 4.38 -12.94
C ALA A 31 -8.28 4.00 -11.71
N ARG A 32 -9.61 4.11 -11.78
CA ARG A 32 -10.53 3.82 -10.67
C ARG A 32 -10.36 2.43 -10.07
N SER A 33 -10.04 1.42 -10.90
CA SER A 33 -9.79 0.04 -10.41
C SER A 33 -8.59 -0.05 -9.47
N LEU A 34 -7.74 0.98 -9.45
CA LEU A 34 -6.57 1.08 -8.57
C LEU A 34 -6.86 1.88 -7.29
N ASP A 35 -8.11 2.24 -7.00
CA ASP A 35 -8.46 2.98 -5.77
C ASP A 35 -8.02 2.26 -4.49
N VAL A 36 -8.09 0.92 -4.49
CA VAL A 36 -7.61 0.06 -3.39
C VAL A 36 -6.08 -0.04 -3.32
N ASN A 37 -5.37 0.44 -4.33
CA ASN A 37 -3.91 0.36 -4.50
C ASN A 37 -3.28 1.75 -4.70
N ARG A 38 -3.93 2.84 -4.28
CA ARG A 38 -3.39 4.21 -4.43
C ARG A 38 -2.04 4.39 -3.74
N MET A 39 -1.80 3.70 -2.63
CA MET A 39 -0.49 3.66 -1.96
C MET A 39 0.62 3.12 -2.88
N THR A 40 0.31 2.17 -3.76
CA THR A 40 1.27 1.65 -4.74
C THR A 40 1.54 2.64 -5.87
N ILE A 41 0.51 3.37 -6.33
CA ILE A 41 0.70 4.46 -7.31
C ILE A 41 1.57 5.56 -6.71
N LEU A 42 1.31 5.91 -5.45
CA LEU A 42 2.13 6.85 -4.71
C LEU A 42 3.59 6.37 -4.64
N PHE A 43 3.81 5.10 -4.27
CA PHE A 43 5.14 4.50 -4.25
C PHE A 43 5.87 4.61 -5.58
N PHE A 44 5.25 4.19 -6.70
CA PHE A 44 5.91 4.28 -8.01
C PHE A 44 6.19 5.73 -8.41
N SER A 45 5.30 6.66 -8.05
CA SER A 45 5.46 8.07 -8.38
C SER A 45 6.62 8.70 -7.60
N VAL A 46 6.68 8.48 -6.28
CA VAL A 46 7.75 8.98 -5.41
C VAL A 46 9.09 8.31 -5.75
N CYS A 47 9.12 6.97 -5.86
CA CYS A 47 10.32 6.22 -6.21
C CYS A 47 10.85 6.61 -7.59
N GLY A 48 9.97 6.82 -8.58
CA GLY A 48 10.39 7.31 -9.89
C GLY A 48 11.02 8.70 -9.83
N LEU A 49 10.48 9.61 -9.02
CA LEU A 49 11.05 10.95 -8.83
C LEU A 49 12.38 10.90 -8.09
N ASP A 50 12.52 9.99 -7.12
CA ASP A 50 13.75 9.74 -6.37
C ASP A 50 14.87 9.18 -7.27
N ILE A 51 14.56 8.16 -8.08
CA ILE A 51 15.49 7.59 -9.09
C ILE A 51 15.95 8.66 -10.08
N LEU A 52 15.08 9.59 -10.46
CA LEU A 52 15.40 10.71 -11.34
C LEU A 52 16.06 11.90 -10.61
N ASN A 53 16.43 11.74 -9.34
CA ASN A 53 17.02 12.77 -8.47
C ASN A 53 16.25 14.10 -8.52
N SER A 54 14.92 14.00 -8.57
CA SER A 54 14.02 15.13 -8.81
C SER A 54 13.01 15.30 -7.69
N LEU A 55 13.03 14.47 -6.65
CA LEU A 55 12.03 14.46 -5.59
C LEU A 55 11.92 15.83 -4.87
N ASP A 56 13.05 16.41 -4.49
CA ASP A 56 13.09 17.72 -3.80
C ASP A 56 12.70 18.90 -4.68
N THR A 57 12.90 18.78 -5.99
CA THR A 57 12.49 19.80 -6.96
C THR A 57 11.01 19.63 -7.34
N ALA A 58 10.53 18.38 -7.35
CA ALA A 58 9.20 18.02 -7.80
C ALA A 58 8.12 18.18 -6.72
N LEU A 59 8.50 18.10 -5.44
CA LEU A 59 7.59 18.23 -4.29
C LEU A 59 8.04 19.36 -3.37
N ARG A 60 7.14 20.32 -3.15
CA ARG A 60 7.37 21.37 -2.14
C ARG A 60 7.30 20.77 -0.73
N PRO A 61 7.94 21.38 0.28
CA PRO A 61 7.91 20.90 1.66
C PRO A 61 6.49 20.65 2.19
N TYR A 62 5.55 21.54 1.86
CA TYR A 62 4.15 21.37 2.25
C TYR A 62 3.48 20.15 1.60
N GLU A 63 3.74 19.88 0.32
CA GLU A 63 3.17 18.72 -0.39
C GLU A 63 3.71 17.41 0.16
N ARG A 64 5.01 17.41 0.50
CA ARG A 64 5.66 16.29 1.19
C ARG A 64 4.97 15.98 2.52
N GLU A 65 4.74 17.00 3.33
CA GLU A 65 4.04 16.83 4.62
C GLU A 65 2.62 16.30 4.43
N GLN A 66 1.87 16.82 3.45
CA GLN A 66 0.53 16.33 3.13
C GLN A 66 0.53 14.85 2.72
N ILE A 67 1.54 14.40 1.96
CA ILE A 67 1.68 12.99 1.59
C ILE A 67 1.97 12.15 2.84
N ILE A 68 2.87 12.60 3.71
CA ILE A 68 3.20 11.91 4.96
C ILE A 68 1.96 11.77 5.85
N GLU A 69 1.22 12.85 6.08
CA GLU A 69 -0.03 12.83 6.85
C GLU A 69 -1.07 11.91 6.20
N TRP A 70 -1.17 11.94 4.87
CA TRP A 70 -2.05 11.03 4.16
C TRP A 70 -1.66 9.57 4.39
N ILE A 71 -0.37 9.20 4.30
CA ILE A 71 0.08 7.83 4.57
C ILE A 71 -0.30 7.42 6.00
N TYR A 72 -0.06 8.29 6.99
CA TYR A 72 -0.38 7.98 8.38
C TYR A 72 -1.87 7.81 8.64
N SER A 73 -2.74 8.56 7.95
CA SER A 73 -4.20 8.34 8.00
C SER A 73 -4.62 6.95 7.47
N GLN A 74 -3.77 6.30 6.67
CA GLN A 74 -4.02 4.95 6.16
C GLN A 74 -3.52 3.85 7.11
N GLN A 75 -2.88 4.19 8.23
CA GLN A 75 -2.42 3.19 9.19
C GLN A 75 -3.63 2.56 9.93
N VAL A 76 -3.69 1.23 9.90
CA VAL A 76 -4.65 0.44 10.66
C VAL A 76 -4.01 0.12 12.02
N LEU A 77 -4.55 0.72 13.07
CA LEU A 77 -4.07 0.57 14.44
C LEU A 77 -4.86 -0.52 15.18
N PRO A 78 -4.30 -1.14 16.23
CA PRO A 78 -4.99 -2.19 16.98
C PRO A 78 -6.37 -1.79 17.50
N GLN A 79 -6.55 -0.53 17.89
CA GLN A 79 -7.84 -0.03 18.37
C GLN A 79 -8.91 0.12 17.27
N HIS A 80 -8.53 0.09 15.99
CA HIS A 80 -9.44 0.22 14.86
C HIS A 80 -10.04 -1.12 14.42
N ILE A 81 -9.62 -2.24 15.04
CA ILE A 81 -10.02 -3.58 14.61
C ILE A 81 -10.51 -4.38 15.83
N ALA A 82 -11.59 -5.13 15.67
CA ALA A 82 -12.08 -6.08 16.65
C ALA A 82 -11.76 -7.52 16.20
N GLY A 83 -11.13 -8.31 17.08
CA GLY A 83 -10.94 -9.76 16.87
C GLY A 83 -9.47 -10.22 16.88
N PRO A 84 -9.23 -11.54 17.06
CA PRO A 84 -7.89 -12.13 17.13
C PRO A 84 -7.13 -12.10 15.80
N ASP A 85 -7.85 -12.07 14.67
CA ASP A 85 -7.29 -12.10 13.31
C ASP A 85 -6.99 -10.71 12.73
N ALA A 86 -7.08 -9.68 13.58
CA ALA A 86 -6.87 -8.29 13.24
C ALA A 86 -5.46 -8.02 12.67
N CYS A 87 -5.39 -7.66 11.39
CA CYS A 87 -4.13 -7.30 10.73
C CYS A 87 -3.94 -5.79 10.68
N CYS A 88 -2.96 -5.33 11.48
CA CYS A 88 -2.45 -3.97 11.48
C CYS A 88 -1.41 -3.75 10.37
N GLY A 89 -1.21 -2.49 9.98
CA GLY A 89 -0.37 -2.11 8.84
C GLY A 89 -0.97 -0.91 8.13
N PHE A 90 -0.92 -0.87 6.81
CA PHE A 90 -1.50 0.22 6.02
C PHE A 90 -2.57 -0.27 5.04
N ARG A 91 -3.57 0.58 4.83
CA ARG A 91 -4.55 0.50 3.74
C ARG A 91 -3.91 1.00 2.45
N GLY A 92 -4.50 0.61 1.32
CA GLY A 92 -4.07 1.14 0.02
C GLY A 92 -4.69 2.48 -0.35
N GLY A 93 -5.67 2.97 0.41
CA GLY A 93 -6.32 4.28 0.22
C GLY A 93 -7.61 4.43 1.04
N GLY A 94 -8.24 5.62 0.97
CA GLY A 94 -9.44 5.96 1.75
C GLY A 94 -10.76 5.39 1.23
N TYR A 95 -10.75 4.25 0.55
CA TYR A 95 -11.95 3.68 -0.11
C TYR A 95 -13.01 3.17 0.87
N LEU A 96 -12.65 2.89 2.13
CA LEU A 96 -13.58 2.47 3.18
C LEU A 96 -14.35 3.64 3.82
N GLY A 97 -14.04 4.89 3.46
CA GLY A 97 -14.68 6.07 4.06
C GLY A 97 -14.33 6.29 5.54
N VAL A 98 -13.25 5.67 6.03
CA VAL A 98 -12.70 5.96 7.36
C VAL A 98 -12.32 7.44 7.40
N PRO A 99 -12.71 8.20 8.45
CA PRO A 99 -12.36 9.61 8.58
C PRO A 99 -10.86 9.84 8.41
N PHE A 100 -10.49 10.97 7.82
CA PHE A 100 -9.10 11.42 7.77
C PHE A 100 -8.68 11.81 9.19
N ASP A 101 -8.20 10.83 9.93
CA ASP A 101 -7.82 11.00 11.33
C ASP A 101 -6.44 10.37 11.55
N SER A 102 -5.42 11.21 11.71
CA SER A 102 -4.10 10.77 12.17
C SER A 102 -4.10 10.46 13.68
N THR A 103 -5.16 10.84 14.39
CA THR A 103 -5.29 10.80 15.86
C THR A 103 -6.16 9.66 16.35
N LYS A 104 -5.83 8.42 16.00
CA LYS A 104 -6.06 7.20 16.83
C LYS A 104 -7.49 6.87 17.32
N HIS A 105 -8.52 7.69 17.10
CA HIS A 105 -9.79 7.65 17.82
C HIS A 105 -10.96 7.20 16.92
N SER A 106 -10.65 6.60 15.78
CA SER A 106 -11.66 6.08 14.88
C SER A 106 -12.30 4.81 15.45
N MET A 107 -13.63 4.75 15.39
CA MET A 107 -14.40 3.56 15.73
C MET A 107 -14.00 2.40 14.80
N PRO A 108 -13.99 1.14 15.30
CA PRO A 108 -13.69 -0.01 14.46
C PRO A 108 -14.65 -0.11 13.29
N VAL A 109 -14.10 -0.19 12.07
CA VAL A 109 -14.89 -0.40 10.85
C VAL A 109 -14.84 -1.89 10.48
N PRO A 110 -16.01 -2.54 10.24
CA PRO A 110 -16.02 -3.92 9.80
C PRO A 110 -15.19 -4.12 8.53
N CYS A 111 -14.42 -5.20 8.47
CA CYS A 111 -13.55 -5.56 7.35
C CYS A 111 -12.41 -4.56 7.09
N ASP A 112 -12.09 -3.68 8.05
CA ASP A 112 -10.95 -2.80 7.97
C ASP A 112 -9.67 -3.53 8.35
N THR A 113 -8.91 -3.94 7.33
CA THR A 113 -7.67 -4.70 7.48
C THR A 113 -6.55 -4.07 6.66
N ALA A 114 -5.34 -4.15 7.19
CA ALA A 114 -4.14 -3.77 6.46
C ALA A 114 -3.78 -4.80 5.40
N HIS A 115 -3.12 -4.34 4.34
CA HIS A 115 -2.56 -5.18 3.28
C HIS A 115 -1.02 -5.16 3.34
N VAL A 116 -0.37 -6.30 3.17
CA VAL A 116 1.11 -6.42 3.29
C VAL A 116 1.86 -5.56 2.26
N ALA A 117 1.44 -5.61 0.99
CA ALA A 117 2.02 -4.76 -0.06
C ALA A 117 1.79 -3.26 0.17
N MET A 118 0.63 -2.87 0.72
CA MET A 118 0.36 -1.47 1.07
C MET A 118 1.20 -1.03 2.28
N THR A 119 1.45 -1.93 3.22
CA THR A 119 2.37 -1.70 4.35
C THR A 119 3.80 -1.50 3.85
N TYR A 120 4.28 -2.35 2.95
CA TYR A 120 5.60 -2.18 2.33
C TYR A 120 5.73 -0.84 1.59
N THR A 121 4.78 -0.53 0.70
CA THR A 121 4.83 0.70 -0.10
C THR A 121 4.72 1.96 0.76
N ALA A 122 3.86 1.97 1.78
CA ALA A 122 3.76 3.07 2.74
C ALA A 122 5.08 3.34 3.47
N LEU A 123 5.72 2.29 4.01
CA LEU A 123 7.00 2.39 4.70
C LEU A 123 8.09 2.94 3.78
N ALA A 124 8.18 2.42 2.56
CA ALA A 124 9.16 2.86 1.58
C ALA A 124 8.97 4.35 1.24
N VAL A 125 7.73 4.80 1.04
CA VAL A 125 7.45 6.21 0.75
C VAL A 125 7.80 7.11 1.92
N LEU A 126 7.43 6.74 3.16
CA LEU A 126 7.80 7.52 4.34
C LEU A 126 9.32 7.72 4.44
N ILE A 127 10.11 6.66 4.21
CA ILE A 127 11.57 6.72 4.21
C ILE A 127 12.09 7.65 3.09
N MET A 128 11.61 7.48 1.85
CA MET A 128 12.01 8.33 0.71
C MET A 128 11.67 9.81 0.94
N LEU A 129 10.58 10.09 1.67
CA LEU A 129 10.20 11.45 2.00
C LEU A 129 10.97 12.02 3.22
N GLY A 130 11.79 11.22 3.89
CA GLY A 130 12.61 11.65 5.03
C GLY A 130 11.90 11.59 6.39
N ASP A 131 10.80 10.85 6.51
CA ASP A 131 10.13 10.61 7.79
C ASP A 131 10.95 9.66 8.68
N ASP A 132 10.86 9.86 10.00
CA ASP A 132 11.61 9.10 11.00
C ASP A 132 10.92 7.78 11.43
N LEU A 133 9.71 7.53 10.91
CA LEU A 133 8.86 6.38 11.22
C LEU A 133 8.49 6.28 12.72
N SER A 134 8.58 7.37 13.48
CA SER A 134 8.30 7.41 14.93
C SER A 134 6.83 7.13 15.26
N ARG A 135 5.93 7.44 14.33
CA ARG A 135 4.47 7.28 14.47
C ARG A 135 3.97 5.87 14.10
N ILE A 136 4.87 4.97 13.73
CA ILE A 136 4.52 3.61 13.32
C ILE A 136 4.37 2.68 14.51
N ASN A 137 3.27 1.93 14.56
CA ASN A 137 3.12 0.85 15.52
C ASN A 137 3.85 -0.42 15.07
N ARG A 138 5.18 -0.42 15.21
CA ARG A 138 6.07 -1.50 14.76
C ARG A 138 5.71 -2.86 15.34
N SER A 139 5.28 -2.91 16.61
CA SER A 139 4.92 -4.16 17.28
C SER A 139 3.63 -4.75 16.72
N ALA A 140 2.64 -3.91 16.43
CA ALA A 140 1.39 -4.34 15.79
C ALA A 140 1.61 -4.86 14.36
N ILE A 141 2.41 -4.15 13.56
CA ILE A 141 2.77 -4.58 12.20
C ILE A 141 3.53 -5.91 12.25
N SER A 142 4.54 -6.03 13.13
CA SER A 142 5.33 -7.25 13.27
C SER A 142 4.48 -8.46 13.68
N ARG A 143 3.50 -8.26 14.57
CA ARG A 143 2.55 -9.32 14.95
C ARG A 143 1.68 -9.73 13.76
N SER A 144 1.20 -8.76 13.00
CA SER A 144 0.36 -9.00 11.82
C SER A 144 1.14 -9.77 10.74
N LEU A 145 2.40 -9.40 10.48
CA LEU A 145 3.25 -10.12 9.54
C LEU A 145 3.48 -11.58 9.93
N ARG A 146 3.66 -11.86 11.23
CA ARG A 146 3.74 -13.24 11.74
C ARG A 146 2.44 -14.01 11.50
N ASN A 147 1.29 -13.39 11.74
CA ASN A 147 -0.01 -14.02 11.53
C ASN A 147 -0.29 -14.29 10.03
N LEU A 148 0.26 -13.47 9.13
CA LEU A 148 0.13 -13.66 7.68
C LEU A 148 1.07 -14.75 7.14
N GLN A 149 2.06 -15.18 7.90
CA GLN A 149 3.00 -16.21 7.47
C GLN A 149 2.42 -17.61 7.70
N ARG A 150 2.38 -18.41 6.63
CA ARG A 150 1.93 -19.80 6.65
C ARG A 150 3.07 -20.73 7.07
N GLU A 151 2.71 -21.96 7.43
CA GLU A 151 3.67 -23.01 7.80
C GLU A 151 4.67 -23.34 6.67
N ASP A 152 4.27 -23.18 5.41
CA ASP A 152 5.15 -23.37 4.23
C ASP A 152 6.12 -22.19 3.98
N GLY A 153 6.12 -21.19 4.88
CA GLY A 153 6.96 -19.99 4.80
C GLY A 153 6.44 -18.89 3.90
N ARG A 154 5.34 -19.12 3.14
CA ARG A 154 4.72 -18.09 2.29
C ARG A 154 3.88 -17.13 3.11
N SER A 155 3.70 -15.90 2.62
CA SER A 155 2.87 -14.88 3.27
C SER A 155 1.58 -14.62 2.51
N LEU A 156 0.48 -14.47 3.24
CA LEU A 156 -0.78 -13.95 2.72
C LEU A 156 -0.73 -12.43 2.60
N SER A 157 -1.47 -11.89 1.63
CA SER A 157 -1.51 -10.45 1.39
C SER A 157 -2.36 -9.67 2.41
N LEU A 158 -3.39 -10.33 2.92
CA LEU A 158 -4.42 -9.84 3.83
C LEU A 158 -4.86 -11.02 4.69
N SER A 159 -5.28 -10.75 5.92
CA SER A 159 -5.97 -11.76 6.72
C SER A 159 -7.41 -11.87 6.22
N LEU A 160 -7.74 -13.01 5.65
CA LEU A 160 -9.14 -13.37 5.46
C LEU A 160 -9.59 -14.02 6.76
N SER A 161 -10.39 -13.30 7.56
CA SER A 161 -11.20 -13.93 8.60
C SER A 161 -12.34 -14.71 7.94
N LEU A 162 -12.00 -15.70 7.11
CA LEU A 162 -12.89 -16.81 6.85
C LEU A 162 -12.52 -17.86 7.89
N SER A 163 -13.21 -17.84 9.03
CA SER A 163 -13.61 -19.08 9.67
C SER A 163 -14.59 -19.84 8.74
N LEU A 164 -14.16 -20.15 7.52
CA LEU A 164 -14.53 -21.42 6.93
C LEU A 164 -13.48 -22.37 7.46
N SER A 165 -13.87 -23.12 8.49
CA SER A 165 -13.38 -24.48 8.69
C SER A 165 -13.64 -25.27 7.40
N LEU A 166 -12.84 -25.03 6.37
CA LEU A 166 -12.62 -25.99 5.30
C LEU A 166 -11.78 -27.08 5.94
N SER A 167 -12.48 -27.96 6.64
CA SER A 167 -12.11 -29.37 6.71
C SER A 167 -11.85 -29.83 5.28
N LEU A 168 -10.59 -29.72 4.85
CA LEU A 168 -10.06 -30.42 3.70
C LEU A 168 -9.99 -31.90 4.06
N ASN A 169 -11.16 -32.51 4.13
CA ASN A 169 -11.38 -33.94 4.05
C ASN A 169 -12.82 -34.12 3.55
N PRO A 170 -13.05 -34.22 2.23
CA PRO A 170 -14.32 -34.77 1.78
C PRO A 170 -14.33 -36.25 2.21
N PRO A 171 -15.35 -36.74 2.94
CA PRO A 171 -15.51 -38.16 3.04
C PRO A 171 -15.83 -38.65 1.63
N ILE A 172 -14.95 -39.49 1.09
CA ILE A 172 -15.27 -40.37 -0.02
C ILE A 172 -16.45 -41.22 0.45
N LEU A 173 -17.65 -40.81 0.08
CA LEU A 173 -18.81 -41.68 0.09
C LEU A 173 -19.10 -42.01 -1.38
N TYR A 174 -18.45 -43.08 -1.83
CA TYR A 174 -19.09 -43.97 -2.79
C TYR A 174 -20.42 -44.38 -2.16
N TYR A 175 -21.55 -44.18 -2.84
CA TYR A 175 -22.63 -45.16 -2.97
C TYR A 175 -23.58 -44.69 -4.08
N TRP A 176 -23.91 -45.69 -4.91
CA TRP A 176 -24.70 -45.76 -6.15
C TRP A 176 -25.76 -44.69 -6.42
#